data_AF-A0AAN8JA40-F1
#
_entry.id   AF-A0AAN8JA40-F1
#
_cell.length_a   1.000
_cell.length_b   1.000
_cell.length_c   1.000
_cell.angle_alpha   90.00
_cell.angle_beta   90.00
_cell.angle_gamma   90.00
#
_symmetry.space_group_name_H-M   'P 1'
#
loop_
_entity.id
_entity.type
_entity.pdbx_description
1 polymer ?
#
loop_
_entity_poly.entity_id
_entity_poly.type
_entity_poly.pdbx_seq_one_letter_code
_entity_poly.pdbx_strand_id
1 'polypeptide(L)'
;MSVRVSGFMGSFNASGGFSNVDVAVCTIEKGNSLINRLLIEDRIKELGVIVLDELHMISDISRGYLLELLLTKICYVARKCEPVREM
;
A
#
# COMPACT_ATOMS: atom_id res chain seq x y z
N MET A 1 -22.08 -0.04 12.17
CA MET A 1 -20.66 -0.44 12.07
C MET A 1 -19.83 0.82 12.02
N SER A 2 -18.79 0.93 12.84
CA SER A 2 -17.85 2.06 12.78
C SER A 2 -16.69 1.68 11.86
N VAL A 3 -16.27 2.58 10.98
CA VAL A 3 -15.06 2.43 10.16
C VAL A 3 -13.86 2.93 10.98
N ARG A 4 -12.81 2.12 11.08
CA ARG A 4 -11.56 2.46 11.77
C ARG A 4 -10.55 3.01 10.78
N VAL A 5 -10.31 4.31 10.85
CA VAL A 5 -9.30 5.01 10.04
C VAL A 5 -8.08 5.27 10.90
N SER A 6 -6.88 5.02 10.40
CA SER A 6 -5.64 5.34 11.13
C SER A 6 -4.51 5.77 10.21
N GLY A 7 -3.67 6.66 10.72
CA GLY A 7 -2.48 7.16 10.03
C GLY A 7 -1.26 6.24 10.21
N PHE A 8 -0.42 6.19 9.17
CA PHE A 8 0.89 5.55 9.16
C PHE A 8 1.88 6.54 8.55
N MET A 9 2.52 7.35 9.39
CA MET A 9 3.29 8.53 8.98
C MET A 9 4.54 8.66 9.82
N GLY A 10 5.72 8.81 9.22
CA GLY A 10 6.98 8.95 9.95
C GLY A 10 7.22 7.81 10.95
N SER A 11 7.30 8.10 12.25
CA SER A 11 7.44 7.09 13.30
C SER A 11 6.11 6.54 13.83
N PHE A 12 4.99 7.13 13.43
CA PHE A 12 3.66 6.76 13.90
C PHE A 12 3.12 5.53 13.17
N ASN A 13 2.66 4.55 13.94
CA ASN A 13 1.92 3.38 13.46
C ASN A 13 0.64 3.25 14.30
N ALA A 14 -0.46 2.81 13.69
CA ALA A 14 -1.70 2.55 14.41
C ALA A 14 -1.51 1.51 15.53
N SER A 15 -2.14 1.73 16.69
CA SER A 15 -2.19 0.75 17.78
C SER A 15 -2.89 -0.53 17.32
N GLY A 16 -2.16 -1.64 17.30
CA GLY A 16 -2.63 -2.93 16.77
C GLY A 16 -2.25 -3.21 15.31
N GLY A 17 -1.53 -2.29 14.65
CA GLY A 17 -1.02 -2.50 13.29
C GLY A 17 -2.11 -2.54 12.20
N PHE A 18 -1.76 -3.09 11.04
CA PHE A 18 -2.66 -3.11 9.87
C PHE A 18 -3.92 -3.97 10.08
N SER A 19 -3.87 -5.02 10.89
CA SER A 19 -5.02 -5.90 11.13
C SER A 19 -6.18 -5.22 11.90
N ASN A 20 -5.91 -4.07 12.54
CA ASN A 20 -6.89 -3.38 13.38
C ASN A 20 -7.47 -2.13 12.70
N VAL A 21 -7.23 -1.94 11.40
CA VAL A 21 -7.69 -0.77 10.64
C VAL A 21 -8.51 -1.22 9.43
N ASP A 22 -9.52 -0.43 9.08
CA ASP A 22 -10.30 -0.63 7.86
C ASP A 22 -9.77 0.29 6.74
N VAL A 23 -9.22 1.45 7.10
CA VAL A 23 -8.56 2.40 6.19
C VAL A 23 -7.23 2.86 6.79
N ALA A 24 -6.14 2.66 6.03
CA ALA A 24 -4.81 3.13 6.38
C ALA A 24 -4.44 4.36 5.54
N VAL A 25 -4.19 5.50 6.18
CA VAL A 25 -3.69 6.72 5.52
C VAL A 25 -2.18 6.79 5.70
N CYS A 26 -1.44 6.73 4.60
CA CYS A 26 0.01 6.55 4.65
C CYS A 26 0.75 7.67 3.89
N THR A 27 1.96 8.03 4.34
CA THR A 27 2.92 8.66 3.42
C THR A 27 3.42 7.64 2.40
N ILE A 28 4.04 8.09 1.30
CA ILE A 28 4.55 7.20 0.24
C ILE A 28 5.54 6.18 0.82
N GLU A 29 6.46 6.63 1.69
CA GLU A 29 7.46 5.79 2.34
C GLU A 29 6.83 4.72 3.22
N LYS A 30 5.84 5.11 4.04
CA LYS A 30 5.16 4.19 4.95
C LYS A 30 4.26 3.21 4.22
N GLY A 31 3.58 3.66 3.17
CA GLY A 31 2.82 2.78 2.27
C GLY A 31 3.74 1.72 1.65
N ASN A 32 4.92 2.14 1.18
CA ASN A 32 5.93 1.24 0.63
C ASN A 32 6.42 0.20 1.64
N SER A 33 6.69 0.60 2.88
CA SER A 33 7.04 -0.33 3.98
C SER A 33 5.89 -1.26 4.35
N LEU A 34 4.65 -0.77 4.35
CA LEU A 34 3.46 -1.56 4.69
C LEU A 34 3.19 -2.64 3.65
N ILE A 35 3.25 -2.31 2.35
CA ILE A 35 3.14 -3.27 1.25
C ILE A 35 4.24 -4.34 1.37
N ASN A 36 5.49 -3.95 1.63
CA ASN A 36 6.58 -4.92 1.82
C ASN A 36 6.28 -5.89 2.96
N ARG A 37 5.80 -5.38 4.09
CA ARG A 37 5.43 -6.21 5.25
C ARG A 37 4.32 -7.19 4.90
N LEU A 38 3.25 -6.72 4.25
CA LEU A 38 2.14 -7.59 3.84
C LEU A 38 2.57 -8.66 2.83
N LEU A 39 3.53 -8.35 1.95
CA LEU A 39 4.09 -9.34 1.03
C LEU A 39 4.91 -10.41 1.74
N ILE A 40 5.75 -10.01 2.72
CA ILE A 40 6.55 -10.94 3.53
C ILE A 40 5.64 -11.84 4.37
N GLU A 41 4.54 -11.29 4.89
CA GLU A 41 3.55 -12.02 5.71
C GLU A 41 2.54 -12.84 4.86
N ASP A 42 2.60 -12.81 3.52
CA ASP A 42 1.60 -13.38 2.59
C ASP A 42 0.15 -12.88 2.83
N ARG A 43 0.03 -11.66 3.35
CA ARG A 43 -1.24 -11.00 3.72
C ARG A 43 -1.71 -9.95 2.72
N ILE A 44 -1.04 -9.83 1.57
CA ILE A 44 -1.38 -8.81 0.57
C ILE A 44 -2.80 -8.96 0.02
N LYS A 45 -3.39 -10.15 0.11
CA LYS A 45 -4.78 -10.45 -0.26
C LYS A 45 -5.82 -9.74 0.61
N GLU A 46 -5.43 -9.25 1.79
CA GLU A 46 -6.30 -8.44 2.66
C GLU A 46 -6.52 -7.02 2.10
N LEU A 47 -5.64 -6.56 1.20
CA LEU A 47 -5.71 -5.24 0.61
C LEU A 47 -6.68 -5.22 -0.56
N GLY A 48 -7.82 -4.55 -0.40
CA GLY A 48 -8.85 -4.46 -1.44
C GLY A 48 -8.66 -3.31 -2.42
N VAL A 49 -8.34 -2.11 -1.91
CA VAL A 49 -8.20 -0.90 -2.73
C VAL A 49 -7.02 -0.05 -2.25
N ILE A 50 -6.33 0.56 -3.21
CA ILE A 50 -5.28 1.54 -2.96
C ILE A 50 -5.68 2.82 -3.68
N VAL A 51 -5.77 3.91 -2.94
CA VAL A 51 -5.97 5.26 -3.49
C VAL A 51 -4.67 6.01 -3.36
N LEU A 52 -4.15 6.50 -4.49
CA LEU A 52 -2.96 7.32 -4.53
C LEU A 52 -3.38 8.78 -4.73
N ASP A 53 -3.06 9.60 -3.74
CA ASP A 53 -3.18 11.05 -3.86
C ASP A 53 -1.93 11.63 -4.51
N GLU A 54 -2.07 12.75 -5.20
CA GLU A 54 -0.99 13.49 -5.85
C GLU A 54 -0.12 12.64 -6.79
N LEU A 55 -0.74 11.84 -7.66
CA LEU A 55 -0.03 10.98 -8.61
C LEU A 55 0.99 11.74 -9.48
N HIS A 56 0.79 13.05 -9.69
CA HIS A 56 1.73 13.91 -10.40
C HIS A 56 3.14 13.96 -9.75
N MET A 57 3.26 13.61 -8.46
CA MET A 57 4.53 13.45 -7.77
C MET A 57 5.43 12.39 -8.39
N ILE A 58 4.92 11.49 -9.24
CA ILE A 58 5.75 10.54 -9.99
C ILE A 58 6.77 11.25 -10.89
N SER A 59 6.49 12.48 -11.31
CA SER A 59 7.40 13.30 -12.12
C SER A 59 8.41 14.11 -11.28
N ASP A 60 8.36 14.02 -9.95
CA ASP A 60 9.32 14.69 -9.07
C ASP A 60 10.69 13.99 -9.12
N ILE A 61 11.73 14.74 -9.49
CA ILE A 61 13.10 14.21 -9.66
C ILE A 61 13.72 13.71 -8.35
N SER A 62 13.33 14.31 -7.22
CA SER A 62 13.93 14.00 -5.91
C SER A 62 13.30 12.79 -5.23
N ARG A 63 11.98 12.61 -5.39
CA ARG A 63 11.21 11.62 -4.62
C ARG A 63 10.23 10.78 -5.44
N GLY A 64 10.01 11.09 -6.72
CA GLY A 64 9.09 10.35 -7.59
C GLY A 64 9.43 8.87 -7.71
N TYR A 65 10.72 8.51 -7.58
CA TYR A 65 11.20 7.12 -7.59
C TYR A 65 10.55 6.25 -6.50
N LEU A 66 10.16 6.82 -5.35
CA LEU A 66 9.49 6.08 -4.28
C LEU A 66 8.08 5.67 -4.69
N LEU A 67 7.38 6.55 -5.41
CA LEU A 67 6.05 6.28 -5.95
C LEU A 67 6.12 5.25 -7.08
N GLU A 68 7.11 5.37 -7.96
CA GLU A 68 7.38 4.39 -9.01
C GLU A 68 7.66 2.99 -8.43
N LEU A 69 8.49 2.90 -7.39
CA LEU A 69 8.79 1.64 -6.71
C LEU A 69 7.54 1.03 -6.06
N LEU A 70 6.74 1.84 -5.38
CA LEU A 70 5.48 1.41 -4.77
C LEU A 70 4.50 0.87 -5.83
N LEU A 71 4.27 1.65 -6.89
CA LEU A 71 3.40 1.29 -8.00
C LEU A 71 3.85 0.01 -8.71
N THR A 72 5.15 -0.13 -8.97
CA THR A 72 5.71 -1.32 -9.62
C THR A 72 5.40 -2.57 -8.81
N LYS A 73 5.57 -2.53 -7.48
CA LYS A 73 5.24 -3.67 -6.61
C LYS A 73 3.75 -3.98 -6.60
N ILE A 74 2.89 -2.96 -6.49
CA ILE A 74 1.43 -3.14 -6.49
C ILE A 74 0.99 -3.77 -7.81
N CYS A 75 1.40 -3.21 -8.95
CA CYS A 75 1.05 -3.71 -10.28
C CYS A 75 1.55 -5.14 -10.50
N TYR A 76 2.79 -5.44 -10.08
CA TYR A 76 3.34 -6.80 -10.17
C TYR A 76 2.52 -7.80 -9.36
N VAL A 77 2.18 -7.45 -8.11
CA VAL A 77 1.42 -8.33 -7.22
C VAL A 77 -0.02 -8.49 -7.71
N ALA A 78 -0.68 -7.42 -8.13
CA ALA A 78 -2.03 -7.48 -8.67
C ALA A 78 -2.12 -8.45 -9.86
N ARG A 79 -1.16 -8.39 -10.79
CA ARG A 79 -1.07 -9.34 -11.92
C ARG A 79 -0.78 -10.77 -11.49
N LYS A 80 0.05 -10.97 -10.46
CA LYS A 80 0.35 -12.30 -9.92
C LYS A 80 -0.84 -12.90 -9.16
N CYS A 81 -1.65 -12.06 -8.52
CA CYS A 81 -2.83 -12.45 -7.76
C CYS A 81 -4.08 -12.59 -8.65
N GLU A 82 -4.06 -12.15 -9.91
CA GLU A 82 -5.11 -12.50 -10.86
C GLU A 82 -5.13 -14.02 -11.07
N PRO A 83 -6.27 -14.68 -10.85
CA PRO A 83 -6.41 -16.08 -11.22
C PRO A 83 -6.17 -16.18 -12.73
N VAL A 84 -5.34 -17.14 -13.14
CA VAL A 84 -5.15 -17.48 -14.56
C VAL A 84 -6.53 -17.74 -15.13
N ARG A 85 -7.01 -16.84 -15.99
CA ARG A 85 -8.21 -17.08 -16.77
C ARG A 85 -7.82 -18.11 -17.83
N GLU A 86 -7.99 -19.39 -17.50
CA GLU A 86 -7.96 -20.45 -18.52
C GLU A 86 -9.09 -20.15 -19.51
N MET A 87 -8.72 -20.05 -20.79
CA MET A 87 -9.63 -19.96 -21.94
C MET A 87 -9.95 -21.36 -22.43
#